data_AF-A0A161MST1-F1
#
_entry.id   AF-A0A161MST1-F1
#
_cell.length_a   1.000
_cell.length_b   1.000
_cell.length_c   1.000
_cell.angle_alpha   90.00
_cell.angle_beta   90.00
_cell.angle_gamma   90.00
#
_symmetry.space_group_name_H-M   'P 1'
#
loop_
_entity.id
_entity.type
_entity.pdbx_description
1 polymer ?
#
loop_
_entity_poly.entity_id
_entity_poly.type
_entity_poly.pdbx_seq_one_letter_code
_entity_poly.pdbx_strand_id
1 'polypeptide(L)'
;LITFSDYIFLLTVLSTSRRHFEIAFRMFDLNGDGDVDCEEFEKVATLIRLQTSIGSRHRDHANTGNTFKGVNSALTTYFFGPKLDQKLTIEKFLEFQNQLQTEILSLEFMRKNPDENGNISEADFTELLLAYAGYPPKKKAKMLKRVKKMFKESEDSRGVSKEDYLKFFHFLNNINDVDTA
;
A
#
# COMPACT_ATOMS: atom_id res chain seq x y z
N LEU A 1 -2.36 -5.80 -17.90
CA LEU A 1 -3.63 -5.56 -17.17
C LEU A 1 -3.54 -6.27 -15.82
N ILE A 2 -4.08 -5.68 -14.75
CA ILE A 2 -4.13 -6.28 -13.41
C ILE A 2 -5.31 -7.25 -13.36
N THR A 3 -5.08 -8.52 -13.02
CA THR A 3 -6.16 -9.50 -12.88
C THR A 3 -6.89 -9.32 -11.56
N PHE A 4 -8.06 -9.94 -11.40
CA PHE A 4 -8.77 -9.92 -10.12
C PHE A 4 -7.94 -10.53 -8.97
N SER A 5 -7.20 -11.61 -9.24
CA SER A 5 -6.31 -12.23 -8.24
C SER A 5 -5.17 -11.29 -7.85
N ASP A 6 -4.57 -10.60 -8.83
CA ASP A 6 -3.54 -9.59 -8.59
C ASP A 6 -4.08 -8.44 -7.74
N TYR A 7 -5.29 -7.95 -8.05
CA TYR A 7 -5.91 -6.89 -7.29
C TYR A 7 -6.09 -7.26 -5.80
N ILE A 8 -6.62 -8.44 -5.51
CA ILE A 8 -6.80 -8.91 -4.13
C ILE A 8 -5.45 -9.11 -3.44
N PHE A 9 -4.46 -9.68 -4.14
CA PHE A 9 -3.12 -9.85 -3.60
C PHE A 9 -2.47 -8.50 -3.25
N LEU A 10 -2.42 -7.56 -4.21
CA LEU A 10 -1.82 -6.24 -4.01
C LEU A 10 -2.53 -5.48 -2.88
N LEU A 11 -3.86 -5.56 -2.81
CA LEU A 11 -4.62 -4.94 -1.72
C LEU A 11 -4.31 -5.58 -0.36
N THR A 12 -4.11 -6.90 -0.31
CA THR A 12 -3.68 -7.62 0.89
C THR A 12 -2.28 -7.19 1.32
N VAL A 13 -1.35 -7.06 0.36
CA VAL A 13 0.01 -6.55 0.60
C VAL A 13 -0.01 -5.13 1.15
N LEU A 14 -0.82 -4.23 0.58
CA LEU A 14 -0.89 -2.83 1.01
C LEU A 14 -1.54 -2.64 2.38
N SER A 15 -2.45 -3.53 2.78
CA SER A 15 -3.20 -3.42 4.04
C SER A 15 -2.53 -4.15 5.21
N THR A 16 -1.48 -4.93 4.96
CA THR A 16 -0.78 -5.72 5.97
C THR A 16 0.50 -5.01 6.40
N SER A 17 0.70 -4.80 7.70
CA SER A 17 1.90 -4.12 8.20
C SER A 17 3.17 -4.96 8.00
N ARG A 18 4.33 -4.31 7.91
CA ARG A 18 5.66 -4.94 7.90
C ARG A 18 5.82 -6.07 8.94
N ARG A 19 5.50 -5.79 10.20
CA ARG A 19 5.62 -6.76 11.31
C ARG A 19 4.82 -8.06 11.07
N HIS A 20 3.64 -7.97 10.49
CA HIS A 20 2.81 -9.14 10.18
C HIS A 20 3.46 -10.01 9.10
N PHE A 21 4.10 -9.40 8.09
CA PHE A 21 4.87 -10.15 7.10
C PHE A 21 6.14 -10.76 7.67
N GLU A 22 6.87 -10.05 8.52
CA GLU A 22 8.06 -10.60 9.20
C GLU A 22 7.69 -11.83 10.05
N ILE A 23 6.56 -11.77 10.78
CA ILE A 23 6.06 -12.92 11.55
C ILE A 23 5.64 -14.06 10.60
N ALA A 24 4.91 -13.76 9.52
CA ALA A 24 4.44 -14.77 8.59
C ALA A 24 5.59 -15.49 7.87
N PHE A 25 6.59 -14.75 7.37
CA PHE A 25 7.78 -15.35 6.75
C PHE A 25 8.50 -16.27 7.74
N ARG A 26 8.69 -15.85 9.00
CA ARG A 26 9.29 -16.71 10.04
C ARG A 26 8.43 -17.92 10.42
N MET A 27 7.11 -17.83 10.33
CA MET A 27 6.21 -18.96 10.63
C MET A 27 6.16 -19.99 9.51
N PHE A 28 6.43 -19.58 8.26
CA PHE A 28 6.28 -20.40 7.07
C PHE A 28 7.58 -20.82 6.40
N ASP A 29 8.71 -20.27 6.82
CA ASP A 29 10.03 -20.83 6.56
C ASP A 29 10.17 -22.16 7.35
N LEU A 30 9.79 -23.26 6.70
CA LEU A 30 9.75 -24.59 7.33
C LEU A 30 11.14 -25.19 7.51
N ASN A 31 12.10 -24.73 6.71
CA ASN A 31 13.46 -25.25 6.70
C ASN A 31 14.42 -24.42 7.57
N GLY A 32 14.00 -23.21 7.99
CA GLY A 32 14.69 -22.34 8.93
C GLY A 32 15.84 -21.53 8.32
N ASP A 33 15.90 -21.39 7.00
CA ASP A 33 16.96 -20.67 6.30
C ASP A 33 16.69 -19.16 6.11
N GLY A 34 15.54 -18.69 6.58
CA GLY A 34 15.11 -17.30 6.54
C GLY A 34 14.40 -16.90 5.25
N ASP A 35 14.35 -17.79 4.25
CA ASP A 35 13.80 -17.51 2.93
C ASP A 35 12.59 -18.41 2.63
N VAL A 36 11.67 -17.89 1.84
CA VAL A 36 10.41 -18.57 1.51
C VAL A 36 10.45 -19.06 0.07
N ASP A 37 10.19 -20.34 -0.16
CA ASP A 37 10.03 -20.88 -1.51
C ASP A 37 8.63 -20.60 -2.12
N CYS A 38 8.43 -20.98 -3.38
CA CYS A 38 7.17 -20.69 -4.07
C CYS A 38 5.95 -21.34 -3.39
N GLU A 39 6.08 -22.55 -2.84
CA GLU A 39 4.98 -23.28 -2.19
C GLU A 39 4.68 -22.70 -0.80
N GLU A 40 5.72 -22.35 -0.04
CA GLU A 40 5.61 -21.68 1.25
C GLU A 40 4.97 -20.29 1.11
N PHE A 41 5.31 -19.56 0.05
CA PHE A 41 4.75 -18.23 -0.21
C PHE A 41 3.25 -18.26 -0.51
N GLU A 42 2.76 -19.28 -1.22
CA GLU A 42 1.32 -19.45 -1.43
C GLU A 42 0.56 -19.64 -0.11
N LYS A 43 1.19 -20.31 0.87
CA LYS A 43 0.63 -20.47 2.23
C LYS A 43 0.64 -19.13 2.97
N VAL A 44 1.73 -18.37 2.91
CA VAL A 44 1.82 -17.01 3.49
C VAL A 44 0.72 -16.11 2.91
N ALA A 45 0.63 -16.02 1.58
CA ALA A 45 -0.36 -15.19 0.88
C ALA A 45 -1.80 -15.59 1.24
N THR A 46 -2.05 -16.89 1.40
CA THR A 46 -3.35 -17.40 1.82
C THR A 46 -3.67 -17.07 3.27
N LEU A 47 -2.73 -17.25 4.20
CA LEU A 47 -2.98 -16.99 5.62
C LEU A 47 -3.19 -15.49 5.88
N ILE A 48 -2.36 -14.62 5.31
CA ILE A 48 -2.53 -13.16 5.45
C ILE A 48 -3.88 -12.71 4.85
N ARG A 49 -4.29 -13.27 3.70
CA ARG A 49 -5.62 -12.99 3.15
C ARG A 49 -6.73 -13.40 4.12
N LEU A 50 -6.63 -14.55 4.77
CA LEU A 50 -7.64 -15.01 5.73
C LEU A 50 -7.71 -14.14 6.99
N GLN A 51 -6.58 -13.56 7.42
CA GLN A 51 -6.53 -12.72 8.63
C GLN A 51 -6.89 -11.25 8.39
N THR A 52 -6.78 -10.76 7.15
CA THR A 52 -7.18 -9.39 6.82
C THR A 52 -8.70 -9.27 6.66
N SER A 53 -9.27 -8.20 7.20
CA SER A 53 -10.70 -7.87 7.04
C SER A 53 -11.10 -7.76 5.56
N ILE A 54 -10.17 -7.35 4.71
CA ILE A 54 -10.31 -7.28 3.26
C ILE A 54 -10.45 -8.68 2.67
N GLY A 55 -9.54 -9.61 2.97
CA GLY A 55 -9.63 -10.96 2.40
C GLY A 55 -10.82 -11.77 2.93
N SER A 56 -11.24 -11.57 4.18
CA SER A 56 -12.45 -12.19 4.73
C SER A 56 -13.73 -11.72 4.03
N ARG A 57 -13.84 -10.43 3.67
CA ARG A 57 -15.04 -9.88 3.00
C ARG A 57 -15.21 -10.36 1.55
N HIS A 58 -14.12 -10.75 0.91
CA HIS A 58 -14.14 -11.29 -0.46
C HIS A 58 -14.27 -12.82 -0.50
N ARG A 59 -14.22 -13.50 0.66
CA ARG A 59 -14.39 -14.96 0.79
C ARG A 59 -15.84 -15.41 0.55
N ASP A 60 -16.80 -14.66 1.07
CA ASP A 60 -18.21 -15.10 1.19
C ASP A 60 -19.10 -14.64 0.03
N HIS A 61 -18.56 -13.88 -0.93
CA HIS A 61 -19.29 -13.54 -2.14
C HIS A 61 -19.27 -14.72 -3.13
N ALA A 62 -20.45 -15.21 -3.52
CA ALA A 62 -20.63 -16.35 -4.44
C ALA A 62 -19.89 -16.21 -5.78
N ASN A 63 -19.59 -14.99 -6.23
CA ASN A 63 -18.80 -14.71 -7.44
C ASN A 63 -17.28 -14.56 -7.20
N THR A 64 -16.84 -14.53 -5.95
CA THR A 64 -15.47 -14.16 -5.54
C THR A 64 -14.74 -15.28 -4.79
N GLY A 65 -15.46 -16.08 -4.01
CA GLY A 65 -14.88 -17.19 -3.23
C GLY A 65 -14.20 -18.27 -4.08
N ASN A 66 -14.57 -18.40 -5.37
CA ASN A 66 -14.03 -19.37 -6.32
C ASN A 66 -13.05 -18.78 -7.36
N THR A 67 -12.77 -17.47 -7.35
CA THR A 67 -11.93 -16.82 -8.38
C THR A 67 -10.49 -16.54 -7.95
N PHE A 68 -10.18 -16.60 -6.65
CA PHE A 68 -8.80 -16.53 -6.19
C PHE A 68 -8.12 -17.89 -6.41
N LYS A 69 -7.36 -18.00 -7.51
CA LYS A 69 -6.60 -19.21 -7.86
C LYS A 69 -5.14 -19.16 -7.40
N GLY A 70 -4.83 -18.36 -6.38
CA GLY A 70 -3.45 -18.11 -5.95
C GLY A 70 -2.89 -16.80 -6.51
N VAL A 71 -1.59 -16.61 -6.32
CA VAL A 71 -0.86 -15.47 -6.88
C VAL A 71 -0.67 -15.72 -8.39
N ASN A 72 -0.88 -14.69 -9.22
CA ASN A 72 -0.75 -14.83 -10.67
C ASN A 72 0.68 -15.26 -11.07
N SER A 73 0.79 -15.99 -12.19
CA SER A 73 2.04 -16.46 -12.78
C SER A 73 3.08 -15.34 -12.98
N ALA A 74 2.64 -14.10 -13.27
CA ALA A 74 3.55 -12.98 -13.44
C ALA A 74 4.25 -12.56 -12.14
N LEU A 75 3.52 -12.51 -11.02
CA LEU A 75 4.07 -12.15 -9.71
C LEU A 75 4.89 -13.29 -9.12
N THR A 76 4.46 -14.55 -9.31
CA THR A 76 5.27 -15.71 -8.91
C THR A 76 6.57 -15.77 -9.71
N THR A 77 6.52 -15.53 -11.03
CA THR A 77 7.73 -15.43 -11.87
C THR A 77 8.63 -14.27 -11.46
N TYR A 78 8.07 -13.13 -11.03
CA TYR A 78 8.85 -11.99 -10.55
C TYR A 78 9.63 -12.32 -9.27
N PHE A 79 9.00 -13.02 -8.32
CA PHE A 79 9.65 -13.37 -7.05
C PHE A 79 10.60 -14.55 -7.17
N PHE A 80 10.18 -15.61 -7.86
CA PHE A 80 10.84 -16.93 -7.88
C PHE A 80 11.55 -17.27 -9.19
N GLY A 81 11.55 -16.34 -10.16
CA GLY A 81 12.15 -16.52 -11.47
C GLY A 81 11.32 -17.41 -12.41
N PRO A 82 11.72 -17.52 -13.70
CA PRO A 82 10.98 -18.28 -14.71
C PRO A 82 10.85 -19.78 -14.42
N LYS A 83 11.75 -20.33 -13.61
CA LYS A 83 11.78 -21.74 -13.22
C LYS A 83 11.15 -22.01 -11.85
N LEU A 84 10.72 -20.96 -11.13
CA LEU A 84 10.15 -21.03 -9.78
C LEU A 84 11.08 -21.70 -8.75
N ASP A 85 12.39 -21.62 -8.96
CA ASP A 85 13.44 -22.26 -8.16
C ASP A 85 14.23 -21.28 -7.28
N GLN A 86 14.01 -19.98 -7.44
CA GLN A 86 14.60 -18.96 -6.57
C GLN A 86 13.82 -18.89 -5.26
N LYS A 87 14.45 -18.39 -4.20
CA LYS A 87 13.80 -18.10 -2.93
C LYS A 87 13.50 -16.61 -2.78
N LEU A 88 12.49 -16.30 -1.98
CA LEU A 88 12.08 -14.94 -1.67
C LEU A 88 12.43 -14.60 -0.22
N THR A 89 13.36 -13.64 -0.06
CA THR A 89 13.68 -13.10 1.26
C THR A 89 12.60 -12.11 1.70
N ILE A 90 12.45 -11.93 3.02
CA ILE A 90 11.52 -10.93 3.57
C ILE A 90 11.91 -9.51 3.16
N GLU A 91 13.20 -9.19 3.07
CA GLU A 91 13.68 -7.86 2.66
C GLU A 91 13.25 -7.53 1.24
N LYS A 92 13.43 -8.47 0.29
CA LYS A 92 13.00 -8.30 -1.10
C LYS A 92 11.49 -8.12 -1.19
N PHE A 93 10.73 -8.83 -0.36
CA PHE A 93 9.27 -8.70 -0.32
C PHE A 93 8.81 -7.36 0.27
N LEU A 94 9.43 -6.89 1.35
CA LEU A 94 9.14 -5.59 1.94
C LEU A 94 9.56 -4.43 1.03
N GLU A 95 10.64 -4.59 0.27
CA GLU A 95 11.02 -3.64 -0.77
C GLU A 95 9.95 -3.56 -1.85
N PHE A 96 9.45 -4.70 -2.33
CA PHE A 96 8.31 -4.73 -3.27
C PHE A 96 7.08 -4.02 -2.69
N GLN A 97 6.74 -4.28 -1.42
CA GLN A 97 5.63 -3.59 -0.75
C GLN A 97 5.82 -2.06 -0.73
N ASN A 98 7.02 -1.60 -0.39
CA ASN A 98 7.35 -0.17 -0.34
C ASN A 98 7.32 0.49 -1.73
N GLN A 99 7.86 -0.18 -2.76
CA GLN A 99 7.79 0.27 -4.14
C GLN A 99 6.34 0.39 -4.61
N LEU A 100 5.51 -0.63 -4.34
CA LEU A 100 4.08 -0.62 -4.68
C LEU A 100 3.33 0.55 -4.01
N GLN A 101 3.57 0.79 -2.71
CA GLN A 101 3.00 1.94 -2.01
C GLN A 101 3.44 3.25 -2.63
N THR A 102 4.73 3.39 -2.93
CA THR A 102 5.31 4.61 -3.53
C THR A 102 4.74 4.89 -4.92
N GLU A 103 4.54 3.86 -5.74
CA GLU A 103 3.94 3.98 -7.08
C GLU A 103 2.48 4.41 -6.99
N ILE A 104 1.69 3.82 -6.09
CA ILE A 104 0.28 4.22 -5.89
C ILE A 104 0.18 5.67 -5.43
N LEU A 105 0.96 6.04 -4.41
CA LEU A 105 1.01 7.42 -3.92
C LEU A 105 1.46 8.38 -5.04
N SER A 106 2.45 7.98 -5.85
CA SER A 106 2.90 8.75 -7.00
C SER A 106 1.79 8.95 -8.04
N LEU A 107 1.01 7.92 -8.35
CA LEU A 107 -0.12 8.02 -9.27
C LEU A 107 -1.23 8.93 -8.73
N GLU A 108 -1.51 8.87 -7.43
CA GLU A 108 -2.48 9.75 -6.77
C GLU A 108 -2.04 11.22 -6.81
N PHE A 109 -0.75 11.48 -6.58
CA PHE A 109 -0.15 12.80 -6.72
C PHE A 109 -0.28 13.30 -8.17
N MET A 110 0.08 12.49 -9.15
CA MET A 110 0.00 12.87 -10.57
C MET A 110 -1.44 13.15 -11.03
N ARG A 111 -2.44 12.46 -10.47
CA ARG A 111 -3.87 12.72 -10.74
C ARG A 111 -4.34 14.08 -10.27
N LYS A 112 -3.59 14.77 -9.42
CA LYS A 112 -3.85 16.16 -9.03
C LYS A 112 -3.37 17.19 -10.05
N ASN A 113 -2.74 16.74 -11.14
CA ASN A 113 -2.17 17.58 -12.20
C ASN A 113 -1.21 18.62 -11.60
N PRO A 114 -0.02 18.19 -11.13
CA PRO A 114 1.00 19.11 -10.62
C PRO A 114 1.33 20.21 -11.64
N ASP A 115 1.70 21.38 -11.14
CA ASP A 115 2.06 22.53 -11.97
C ASP A 115 3.40 22.34 -12.71
N GLU A 116 3.86 23.37 -13.42
CA GLU A 116 5.12 23.37 -14.16
C GLU A 116 6.35 23.13 -13.27
N ASN A 117 6.26 23.45 -11.98
CA ASN A 117 7.30 23.21 -10.98
C ASN A 117 7.19 21.83 -10.34
N GLY A 118 6.20 21.02 -10.73
CA GLY A 118 5.95 19.68 -10.19
C GLY A 118 5.24 19.68 -8.83
N ASN A 119 4.59 20.78 -8.45
CA ASN A 119 3.92 20.94 -7.16
C ASN A 119 2.40 20.82 -7.30
N ILE A 120 1.75 20.28 -6.27
CA ILE A 120 0.29 20.33 -6.10
C ILE A 120 -0.07 21.43 -5.10
N SER A 121 -1.31 21.95 -5.15
CA SER A 121 -1.77 22.93 -4.17
C SER A 121 -1.87 22.34 -2.76
N GLU A 122 -1.81 23.18 -1.72
CA GLU A 122 -2.00 22.75 -0.33
C GLU A 122 -3.41 22.16 -0.11
N ALA A 123 -4.38 22.65 -0.89
CA ALA A 123 -5.73 22.10 -0.89
C ALA A 123 -5.78 20.68 -1.49
N ASP A 124 -5.08 20.44 -2.60
CA ASP A 124 -4.98 19.11 -3.21
C ASP A 124 -4.25 18.12 -2.31
N PHE A 125 -3.14 18.55 -1.70
CA PHE A 125 -2.45 17.77 -0.69
C PHE A 125 -3.38 17.41 0.47
N THR A 126 -4.15 18.37 0.95
CA THR A 126 -5.14 18.15 2.02
C THR A 126 -6.21 17.15 1.61
N GLU A 127 -6.69 17.18 0.37
CA GLU A 127 -7.65 16.20 -0.13
C GLU A 127 -7.06 14.77 -0.14
N LEU A 128 -5.80 14.62 -0.57
CA LEU A 128 -5.10 13.34 -0.54
C LEU A 128 -4.97 12.81 0.90
N LEU A 129 -4.58 13.65 1.87
CA LEU A 129 -4.51 13.26 3.28
C LEU A 129 -5.89 12.84 3.83
N LEU A 130 -6.92 13.63 3.52
CA LEU A 130 -8.26 13.38 4.02
C LEU A 130 -8.90 12.13 3.41
N ALA A 131 -8.41 11.64 2.26
CA ALA A 131 -8.86 10.38 1.68
C ALA A 131 -8.69 9.21 2.66
N TYR A 132 -7.56 9.17 3.38
CA TYR A 132 -7.18 8.10 4.30
C TYR A 132 -7.60 8.32 5.76
N ALA A 133 -7.93 9.56 6.15
CA ALA A 133 -8.18 9.93 7.55
C ALA A 133 -9.49 9.39 8.19
N GLY A 134 -10.30 8.61 7.47
CA GLY A 134 -11.55 8.01 8.00
C GLY A 134 -12.62 9.00 8.48
N TYR A 135 -12.46 10.31 8.24
CA TYR A 135 -13.38 11.33 8.76
C TYR A 135 -14.72 11.39 8.00
N PRO A 136 -15.82 11.81 8.67
CA PRO A 136 -17.08 12.07 8.00
C PRO A 136 -16.98 13.19 6.94
N PRO A 137 -17.77 13.15 5.85
CA PRO A 137 -17.69 14.13 4.76
C PRO A 137 -17.77 15.60 5.20
N LYS A 138 -18.66 15.89 6.18
CA LYS A 138 -18.80 17.25 6.73
C LYS A 138 -17.52 17.76 7.40
N LYS A 139 -16.80 16.89 8.12
CA LYS A 139 -15.53 17.23 8.78
C LYS A 139 -14.43 17.44 7.73
N LYS A 140 -14.34 16.56 6.73
CA LYS A 140 -13.40 16.71 5.60
C LYS A 140 -13.61 18.06 4.88
N ALA A 141 -14.84 18.39 4.53
CA ALA A 141 -15.18 19.64 3.86
C ALA A 141 -14.81 20.89 4.69
N LYS A 142 -15.04 20.86 6.02
CA LYS A 142 -14.66 21.97 6.91
C LYS A 142 -13.14 22.16 6.97
N MET A 143 -12.38 21.07 7.07
CA MET A 143 -10.91 21.14 7.09
C MET A 143 -10.35 21.67 5.76
N LEU A 144 -10.86 21.17 4.63
CA LEU A 144 -10.47 21.64 3.30
C LEU A 144 -10.79 23.13 3.10
N LYS A 145 -11.97 23.60 3.55
CA LYS A 145 -12.33 25.03 3.47
C LYS A 145 -11.38 25.91 4.28
N ARG A 146 -10.90 25.43 5.43
CA ARG A 146 -9.92 26.14 6.26
C ARG A 146 -8.58 26.28 5.54
N VAL A 147 -8.08 25.20 4.93
CA VAL A 147 -6.83 25.23 4.15
C VAL A 147 -6.98 26.15 2.94
N LYS A 148 -8.05 26.01 2.15
CA LYS A 148 -8.32 26.90 1.01
C LYS A 148 -8.34 28.37 1.45
N LYS A 149 -8.98 28.72 2.56
CA LYS A 149 -9.00 30.11 3.06
C LYS A 149 -7.60 30.61 3.47
N MET A 150 -6.79 29.75 4.09
CA MET A 150 -5.46 30.10 4.59
C MET A 150 -4.47 30.37 3.46
N PHE A 151 -4.53 29.59 2.37
CA PHE A 151 -3.56 29.65 1.28
C PHE A 151 -4.05 30.40 0.02
N LYS A 152 -5.32 30.81 -0.06
CA LYS A 152 -5.88 31.51 -1.25
C LYS A 152 -5.19 32.84 -1.58
N GLU A 153 -4.70 33.56 -0.57
CA GLU A 153 -4.13 34.92 -0.69
C GLU A 153 -2.79 35.03 0.05
N SER A 154 -2.17 33.90 0.38
CA SER A 154 -0.88 33.89 1.08
C SER A 154 0.25 34.00 0.08
N GLU A 155 1.16 34.97 0.27
CA GLU A 155 2.44 35.04 -0.44
C GLU A 155 3.31 33.78 -0.20
N ASP A 156 3.01 33.02 0.86
CA ASP A 156 3.70 31.77 1.22
C ASP A 156 3.13 30.52 0.51
N SER A 157 2.13 30.65 -0.36
CA SER A 157 1.61 29.49 -1.11
C SER A 157 2.63 29.04 -2.14
N ARG A 158 3.38 27.99 -1.78
CA ARG A 158 4.46 27.40 -2.57
C ARG A 158 4.07 26.05 -3.19
N GLY A 159 2.93 25.50 -2.77
CA GLY A 159 2.52 24.16 -3.11
C GLY A 159 3.33 23.09 -2.38
N VAL A 160 3.08 21.84 -2.72
CA VAL A 160 3.70 20.66 -2.12
C VAL A 160 4.34 19.83 -3.22
N SER A 161 5.64 19.59 -3.09
CA SER A 161 6.41 18.76 -4.02
C SER A 161 6.06 17.28 -3.87
N LYS A 162 6.32 16.49 -4.92
CA LYS A 162 6.17 15.04 -4.86
C LYS A 162 7.03 14.42 -3.76
N GLU A 163 8.24 14.95 -3.57
CA GLU A 163 9.17 14.46 -2.55
C GLU A 163 8.62 14.69 -1.13
N ASP A 164 8.13 15.90 -0.84
CA ASP A 164 7.56 16.21 0.47
C ASP A 164 6.29 15.41 0.75
N TYR A 165 5.45 15.25 -0.28
CA TYR A 165 4.28 14.38 -0.23
C TYR A 165 4.65 12.94 0.16
N LEU A 166 5.62 12.33 -0.52
CA LEU A 166 6.06 10.96 -0.24
C LEU A 166 6.69 10.83 1.15
N LYS A 167 7.54 11.80 1.56
CA LYS A 167 8.13 11.84 2.90
C LYS A 167 7.05 11.91 3.98
N PHE A 168 6.00 12.70 3.78
CA PHE A 168 4.92 12.82 4.74
C PHE A 168 4.12 11.51 4.88
N PHE A 169 3.83 10.83 3.77
CA PHE A 169 3.16 9.53 3.82
C PHE A 169 4.05 8.43 4.40
N HIS A 170 5.36 8.47 4.14
CA HIS A 170 6.30 7.58 4.81
C HIS A 170 6.26 7.78 6.34
N PHE A 171 6.20 9.02 6.81
CA PHE A 171 6.00 9.30 8.23
C PHE A 171 4.67 8.74 8.76
N LEU A 172 3.55 8.99 8.06
CA LEU A 172 2.23 8.49 8.47
C LEU A 172 2.17 6.96 8.58
N ASN A 173 2.84 6.25 7.67
CA ASN A 173 2.89 4.78 7.70
C ASN A 173 3.61 4.23 8.94
N ASN A 174 4.48 5.04 9.56
CA ASN A 174 5.23 4.70 10.77
C ASN A 174 4.75 5.49 12.01
N ILE A 175 3.55 6.08 11.96
CA ILE A 175 3.07 6.98 13.03
C ILE A 175 2.93 6.28 14.39
N ASN A 176 2.63 4.97 14.39
CA ASN A 176 2.52 4.19 15.63
C ASN A 176 3.88 4.06 16.35
N ASP A 177 4.99 4.04 15.60
CA ASP A 177 6.34 3.98 16.16
C ASP A 177 6.74 5.33 16.79
N VAL A 178 6.12 6.42 16.32
CA VAL A 178 6.33 7.78 16.86
C VAL A 178 5.46 8.04 18.09
N ASP A 179 4.22 7.55 18.10
CA ASP A 179 3.29 7.69 19.24
C ASP A 179 3.74 6.88 20.48
N THR A 180 4.66 5.94 20.29
CA THR A 180 5.22 5.09 21.36
C THR A 180 6.64 5.49 21.80
N ALA A 181 7.25 6.50 21.18
CA ALA A 181 8.58 7.03 21.49
C ALA A 181 8.52 8.20 22.48
#